data_AF-A0A7K1LQ39-F1
#
_entry.id   AF-A0A7K1LQ39-F1
#
_cell.length_a   1.000
_cell.length_b   1.000
_cell.length_c   1.000
_cell.angle_alpha   90.00
_cell.angle_beta   90.00
_cell.angle_gamma   90.00
#
_symmetry.space_group_name_H-M   'P 1'
#
loop_
_entity.id
_entity.type
_entity.pdbx_description
1 polymer ?
#
loop_
_entity_poly.entity_id
_entity_poly.type
_entity_poly.pdbx_seq_one_letter_code
_entity_poly.pdbx_strand_id
1 'polypeptide(L)'
;MLKQTDFIFTTEEDYKRIQLIKDRIQNIHTSPKFFGLPLKTLELIRRFNSLYLQVIDQNDSKPSNMNQLMITTRGLESELF
;
A
#
# COMPACT_ATOMS: atom_id res chain seq x y z
N MET A 1 13.04 3.68 -27.60
CA MET A 1 11.89 3.12 -26.84
C MET A 1 12.42 2.58 -25.52
N LEU A 2 12.11 3.23 -24.41
CA LEU A 2 12.43 2.71 -23.07
C LEU A 2 11.62 1.44 -22.87
N LYS A 3 12.30 0.31 -22.66
CA LYS A 3 11.68 -0.97 -22.35
C LYS A 3 10.92 -0.80 -21.04
N GLN A 4 9.60 -0.72 -21.14
CA GLN A 4 8.70 -0.79 -20.02
C GLN A 4 9.00 -2.13 -19.35
N THR A 5 9.70 -2.07 -18.22
CA THR A 5 10.08 -3.28 -17.50
C THR A 5 8.82 -3.71 -16.79
N ASP A 6 8.16 -4.73 -17.34
CA ASP A 6 7.01 -5.40 -16.73
C ASP A 6 7.46 -6.08 -15.43
N PHE A 7 7.67 -5.29 -14.39
CA PHE A 7 7.85 -5.78 -13.02
C PHE A 7 6.47 -6.06 -12.44
N ILE A 8 5.89 -7.19 -12.84
CA ILE A 8 4.76 -7.76 -12.12
C ILE A 8 5.10 -9.20 -11.83
N PHE A 9 6.08 -9.36 -10.95
CA PHE A 9 6.17 -10.54 -10.13
C PHE A 9 5.55 -10.15 -8.79
N THR A 10 4.28 -10.46 -8.63
CA THR A 10 3.59 -10.44 -7.34
C THR A 10 4.02 -11.67 -6.57
N THR A 11 5.11 -11.54 -5.82
CA THR A 11 5.61 -12.64 -4.99
C THR A 11 4.74 -12.81 -3.76
N GLU A 12 4.75 -14.00 -3.14
CA GLU A 12 4.12 -14.18 -1.82
C GLU A 12 4.66 -13.19 -0.77
N GLU A 13 5.92 -12.76 -0.93
CA GLU A 13 6.53 -11.75 -0.06
C GLU A 13 5.87 -10.38 -0.21
N ASP A 14 5.52 -9.98 -1.43
CA ASP A 14 4.84 -8.72 -1.70
C ASP A 14 3.47 -8.68 -1.03
N TYR A 15 2.71 -9.78 -1.11
CA TYR A 15 1.43 -9.91 -0.41
C TYR A 15 1.59 -9.84 1.11
N LYS A 16 2.63 -10.48 1.67
CA LYS A 16 2.93 -10.39 3.11
C LYS A 16 3.22 -8.96 3.54
N ARG A 17 3.96 -8.19 2.74
CA ARG A 17 4.24 -6.77 3.02
C ARG A 17 2.97 -5.91 2.96
N ILE A 18 2.15 -6.10 1.94
CA ILE A 18 0.85 -5.42 1.83
C ILE A 18 0.01 -5.69 3.09
N GLN A 19 -0.05 -6.96 3.52
CA GLN A 19 -0.84 -7.34 4.69
C GLN A 19 -0.26 -6.75 5.98
N LEU A 20 1.06 -6.74 6.15
CA LEU A 20 1.72 -6.11 7.29
C LEU A 20 1.37 -4.62 7.40
N ILE A 21 1.37 -3.90 6.28
CA ILE A 21 0.98 -2.49 6.22
C ILE A 21 -0.50 -2.29 6.55
N LYS A 22 -1.37 -3.18 6.05
CA LYS A 22 -2.81 -3.14 6.36
C LYS A 22 -3.05 -3.26 7.87
N ASP A 23 -2.42 -4.25 8.51
CA ASP A 23 -2.54 -4.49 9.94
C ASP A 23 -1.97 -3.31 10.76
N ARG A 24 -0.84 -2.74 10.30
CA ARG A 24 -0.24 -1.56 10.93
C ARG A 24 -1.15 -0.34 10.87
N ILE A 25 -1.76 -0.05 9.71
CA ILE A 25 -2.74 1.03 9.57
C ILE A 25 -3.91 0.84 10.53
N GLN A 26 -4.43 -0.38 10.62
CA GLN A 26 -5.57 -0.68 11.49
C GLN A 26 -5.21 -0.46 12.97
N ASN A 27 -4.02 -0.88 13.40
CA ASN A 27 -3.51 -0.60 14.73
C ASN A 27 -3.36 0.91 15.01
N ILE A 28 -2.87 1.67 14.03
CA ILE A 28 -2.74 3.14 14.15
C ILE A 28 -4.11 3.79 14.29
N HIS A 29 -5.12 3.38 13.52
CA HIS A 29 -6.47 3.94 13.62
C HIS A 29 -7.07 3.79 15.02
N THR A 30 -6.71 2.72 15.74
CA THR A 30 -7.13 2.52 17.14
C THR A 30 -6.25 3.26 18.15
N SER A 31 -5.17 3.89 17.71
CA SER A 31 -4.20 4.58 18.55
C SER A 31 -4.41 6.10 18.54
N PRO A 32 -4.22 6.80 19.68
CA PRO A 32 -4.16 8.26 19.72
C PRO A 32 -3.09 8.85 18.79
N LYS A 33 -2.08 8.06 18.41
CA LYS A 33 -1.00 8.46 17.50
C LYS A 33 -1.49 8.81 16.09
N PHE A 34 -2.69 8.36 15.69
CA PHE A 34 -3.25 8.69 14.38
C PHE A 34 -3.33 10.20 14.13
N PHE A 35 -3.75 10.98 15.12
CA PHE A 35 -3.90 12.43 15.00
C PHE A 35 -2.57 13.18 14.90
N GLY A 36 -1.45 12.53 15.25
CA GLY A 36 -0.11 13.09 15.13
C GLY A 36 0.58 12.80 13.80
N LEU A 37 -0.06 12.05 12.90
CA LEU A 37 0.56 11.70 11.62
C LEU A 37 0.65 12.91 10.68
N PRO A 38 1.78 13.06 9.94
CA PRO A 38 1.88 14.05 8.89
C PRO A 38 0.78 13.87 7.83
N LEU A 39 0.32 14.98 7.24
CA LEU A 39 -0.69 14.97 6.17
C LEU A 39 -0.27 14.07 4.99
N LYS A 40 1.03 14.05 4.67
CA LYS A 40 1.61 13.16 3.66
C LYS A 40 1.32 11.69 3.98
N THR A 41 1.56 11.27 5.23
CA THR A 41 1.32 9.90 5.68
C THR A 41 -0.16 9.56 5.65
N LEU A 42 -1.03 10.49 6.08
CA LEU A 42 -2.49 10.31 5.99
C LEU A 42 -2.97 10.13 4.54
N GLU A 43 -2.43 10.90 3.60
CA GLU A 43 -2.73 10.76 2.17
C GLU A 43 -2.23 9.42 1.61
N LEU A 44 -1.05 8.95 2.03
CA LEU A 44 -0.56 7.62 1.67
C LEU A 44 -1.46 6.51 2.21
N ILE A 45 -1.93 6.62 3.46
CA ILE A 45 -2.88 5.66 4.05
C ILE A 45 -4.19 5.64 3.27
N ARG A 46 -4.72 6.82 2.90
CA ARG A 46 -5.93 6.94 2.08
C ARG A 46 -5.76 6.24 0.74
N ARG A 47 -4.66 6.52 0.02
CA ARG A 47 -4.35 5.88 -1.28
C ARG A 47 -4.19 4.38 -1.16
N PHE A 48 -3.49 3.91 -0.13
CA PHE A 48 -3.31 2.49 0.14
C PHE A 48 -4.66 1.80 0.34
N ASN A 49 -5.54 2.35 1.18
CA ASN A 49 -6.86 1.77 1.40
C ASN A 49 -7.69 1.70 0.11
N SER A 50 -7.67 2.74 -0.72
CA SER A 50 -8.36 2.72 -2.01
C SER A 50 -7.81 1.66 -2.96
N LEU A 51 -6.47 1.56 -3.08
CA LEU A 51 -5.82 0.58 -3.95
C LEU A 51 -5.98 -0.85 -3.44
N TYR A 52 -5.92 -1.07 -2.13
CA TYR A 52 -6.14 -2.37 -1.51
C TYR A 52 -7.55 -2.88 -1.82
N LEU A 53 -8.58 -2.06 -1.62
CA LEU A 53 -9.96 -2.43 -1.97
C LEU A 53 -10.09 -2.78 -3.46
N GLN A 54 -9.47 -2.01 -4.34
CA GLN A 54 -9.54 -2.25 -5.79
C GLN A 54 -8.81 -3.54 -6.21
N VAL A 55 -7.60 -3.76 -5.71
CA VAL A 55 -6.73 -4.85 -6.17
C VAL A 55 -7.07 -6.17 -5.46
N ILE A 56 -7.30 -6.14 -4.15
CA ILE A 56 -7.49 -7.33 -3.31
C ILE A 56 -8.97 -7.69 -3.21
N ASP A 57 -9.83 -6.76 -2.79
CA ASP A 57 -11.23 -7.09 -2.53
C ASP A 57 -12.07 -7.16 -3.82
N GLN A 58 -11.79 -6.28 -4.78
CA GLN A 58 -12.50 -6.21 -6.07
C GLN A 58 -11.83 -7.02 -7.19
N ASN A 59 -10.67 -7.64 -6.93
CA ASN A 59 -9.88 -8.38 -7.91
C ASN A 59 -9.56 -7.59 -9.21
N ASP A 60 -9.47 -6.26 -9.17
CA ASP A 60 -8.96 -5.45 -10.28
C ASP A 60 -7.42 -5.47 -10.28
N SER A 61 -6.87 -6.67 -10.52
CA SER A 61 -5.44 -6.98 -10.51
C SER A 61 -4.72 -6.48 -11.75
N LYS A 62 -5.17 -5.35 -12.33
CA LYS A 62 -4.45 -4.70 -13.42
C LYS A 62 -2.99 -4.46 -12.99
N PRO A 63 -2.04 -4.80 -13.87
CA PRO A 63 -0.64 -4.40 -13.79
C PRO A 63 -0.33 -3.07 -13.08
N SER A 64 -1.00 -2.01 -13.53
CA SER A 64 -0.83 -0.65 -13.02
C SER A 64 -1.27 -0.49 -11.57
N ASN A 65 -2.40 -1.11 -11.19
CA ASN A 65 -2.98 -0.98 -9.86
C ASN A 65 -2.13 -1.73 -8.85
N MET A 66 -1.66 -2.93 -9.21
CA MET A 66 -0.77 -3.69 -8.34
C MET A 66 0.56 -2.99 -8.13
N ASN A 67 1.15 -2.43 -9.19
CA ASN A 67 2.37 -1.63 -9.07
C ASN A 67 2.16 -0.39 -8.19
N GLN A 68 1.04 0.32 -8.36
CA GLN A 68 0.69 1.47 -7.50
C GLN A 68 0.49 1.05 -6.04
N LEU A 69 -0.15 -0.09 -5.79
CA LEU A 69 -0.31 -0.64 -4.44
C LEU A 69 1.06 -0.94 -3.82
N MET A 70 1.97 -1.55 -4.57
CA MET A 70 3.32 -1.84 -4.10
C MET A 70 4.16 -0.59 -3.82
N ILE A 71 4.12 0.40 -4.71
CA ILE A 71 4.81 1.68 -4.50
C ILE A 71 4.26 2.37 -3.24
N THR A 72 2.94 2.37 -3.07
CA THR A 72 2.30 2.97 -1.90
C THR A 72 2.63 2.21 -0.61
N THR A 73 2.68 0.88 -0.67
CA THR A 73 3.09 -0.01 0.44
C THR A 73 4.50 0.34 0.91
N ARG A 74 5.47 0.43 -0.02
CA ARG A 74 6.86 0.83 0.30
C ARG A 74 6.94 2.26 0.85
N GLY A 75 6.13 3.17 0.33
CA GLY A 75 6.02 4.52 0.84
C GLY A 75 5.56 4.54 2.30
N LEU A 76 4.54 3.74 2.64
CA LEU A 76 4.06 3.60 4.01
C LEU A 76 5.04 2.87 4.93
N GLU A 77 5.77 1.86 4.42
CA GLU A 77 6.84 1.21 5.17
C GLU A 77 7.84 2.26 5.67
N SER A 78 8.29 3.18 4.81
CA SER A 78 9.23 4.24 5.19
C SER A 78 8.70 5.28 6.18
N GLU A 79 7.38 5.39 6.34
CA GLU A 79 6.74 6.40 7.18
C GLU A 79 6.24 5.82 8.52
N LEU A 80 6.00 4.50 8.59
CA LEU A 80 5.37 3.84 9.73
C LEU A 80 6.30 2.89 10.51
N PHE A 81 7.49 2.62 9.97
CA PHE A 81 8.56 1.80 10.54
C PHE A 81 9.85 2.62 10.64
#